data_AF-A0A969Z8W4-F1
#
_entry.id   AF-A0A969Z8W4-F1
#
_cell.length_a   1.000
_cell.length_b   1.000
_cell.length_c   1.000
_cell.angle_alpha   90.00
_cell.angle_beta   90.00
_cell.angle_gamma   90.00
#
_symmetry.space_group_name_H-M   'P 1'
#
loop_
_entity.id
_entity.type
_entity.pdbx_description
1 polymer ?
#
loop_
_entity_poly.entity_id
_entity_poly.type
_entity_poly.pdbx_seq_one_letter_code
_entity_poly.pdbx_strand_id
1 'polypeptide(L)'
;MKKVFQVFLFLIIASILYSFGISTYENIKVDNIIADFKSRGILNEEMSNDKRKYYEVTSDVELDSDTYIINNDKFYLGNIGDIVVTRESPFPEIPIIHQFISYYFGGHAAMVTGTNEVIEIAGFPDIGEKIHNYILHKVEYDEEGNSNHDFTGAIVQTVSNYFLNTNHQSDYYGKYYRKKLITLRVKAKESERLQAVEHLKELQRKNVIYNYMFFLDTKEKYYCTDIMSRSYQSIKDENKKSKYTLNDDGFITSVNDLILSKDTMISNYFEVDKNGIEHIYYLVNKN
;
A
#
# COMPACT_ATOMS: atom_id res chain seq x y z
N MET A 1 32.13 -21.64 24.62
CA MET A 1 31.26 -21.99 23.48
C MET A 1 29.80 -22.20 23.89
N LYS A 2 29.45 -23.12 24.81
CA LYS A 2 28.04 -23.36 25.24
C LYS A 2 27.30 -22.11 25.74
N LYS A 3 27.95 -21.30 26.61
CA LYS A 3 27.36 -20.04 27.12
C LYS A 3 27.13 -18.99 26.01
N VAL A 4 28.04 -18.90 25.05
CA VAL A 4 27.92 -17.97 23.90
C VAL A 4 26.76 -18.39 23.00
N PHE A 5 26.65 -19.69 22.71
CA PHE A 5 25.52 -20.24 21.96
C PHE A 5 24.18 -20.01 22.66
N GLN A 6 24.12 -20.21 23.99
CA GLN A 6 22.91 -19.95 24.78
C GLN A 6 22.50 -18.47 24.76
N VAL A 7 23.46 -17.55 24.88
CA VAL A 7 23.19 -16.11 24.76
C VAL A 7 22.68 -15.76 23.37
N PHE A 8 23.30 -16.29 22.31
CA PHE A 8 22.86 -16.04 20.94
C PHE A 8 21.44 -16.57 20.69
N LEU A 9 21.14 -17.78 21.15
CA LEU A 9 19.79 -18.36 21.06
C LEU A 9 18.77 -17.52 21.83
N PHE A 10 19.12 -17.05 23.03
CA PHE A 10 18.27 -16.17 23.81
C PHE A 10 17.96 -14.86 23.08
N LEU A 11 18.97 -14.24 22.46
CA LEU A 11 18.78 -13.02 21.67
C LEU A 11 17.86 -13.26 20.48
N ILE A 12 18.02 -14.37 19.75
CA ILE A 12 17.12 -14.72 18.64
C ILE A 12 15.68 -14.86 19.13
N ILE A 13 15.46 -15.61 20.21
CA ILE A 13 14.11 -15.81 20.78
C ILE A 13 13.52 -14.47 21.23
N ALA A 14 14.31 -13.64 21.92
CA ALA A 14 13.87 -12.32 22.36
C ALA A 14 13.49 -11.41 21.17
N SER A 15 14.28 -11.42 20.09
CA SER A 15 13.97 -10.68 18.86
C SER A 15 12.69 -11.18 18.18
N ILE A 16 12.47 -12.50 18.12
CA ILE A 16 11.23 -13.08 17.56
C ILE A 16 10.02 -12.66 18.40
N LEU A 17 10.10 -12.78 19.73
CA LEU A 17 9.02 -12.39 20.63
C LEU A 17 8.72 -10.89 20.56
N TYR A 18 9.76 -10.06 20.48
CA TYR A 18 9.62 -8.62 20.33
C TYR A 18 8.95 -8.25 19.01
N SER A 19 9.43 -8.80 17.89
CA SER A 19 8.84 -8.59 16.57
C SER A 19 7.38 -9.06 16.51
N PHE A 20 7.08 -10.24 17.06
CA PHE A 20 5.71 -10.73 17.15
C PHE A 20 4.82 -9.79 17.98
N GLY A 21 5.34 -9.28 19.11
CA GLY A 21 4.62 -8.33 19.96
C GLY A 21 4.29 -7.01 19.24
N ILE A 22 5.25 -6.45 18.50
CA ILE A 22 5.03 -5.25 17.67
C ILE A 22 3.97 -5.51 16.61
N SER A 23 4.13 -6.55 15.80
CA SER A 23 3.15 -6.86 14.76
C SER A 23 1.77 -7.15 15.34
N THR A 24 1.67 -7.82 16.50
CA THR A 24 0.39 -8.01 17.21
C THR A 24 -0.25 -6.65 17.53
N TYR A 25 0.52 -5.75 18.14
CA TYR A 25 0.05 -4.44 18.54
C TYR A 25 -0.44 -3.62 17.34
N GLU A 26 0.33 -3.61 16.25
CA GLU A 26 -0.03 -2.91 15.01
C GLU A 26 -1.30 -3.46 14.38
N ASN A 27 -1.43 -4.80 14.27
CA ASN A 27 -2.62 -5.43 13.73
C ASN A 27 -3.87 -5.04 14.53
N ILE A 28 -3.80 -5.10 15.87
CA ILE A 28 -4.91 -4.69 16.74
C ILE A 28 -5.24 -3.21 16.54
N LYS A 29 -4.23 -2.34 16.46
CA LYS A 29 -4.43 -0.90 16.29
C LYS A 29 -5.07 -0.57 14.95
N VAL A 30 -4.61 -1.19 13.86
CA VAL A 30 -5.19 -1.05 12.53
C VAL A 30 -6.63 -1.56 12.50
N ASP A 31 -6.90 -2.73 13.09
CA ASP A 31 -8.25 -3.29 13.16
C ASP A 31 -9.21 -2.34 13.91
N ASN A 32 -8.75 -1.72 14.99
CA ASN A 32 -9.53 -0.72 15.73
C ASN A 32 -9.80 0.54 14.89
N ILE A 33 -8.81 1.05 14.14
CA ILE A 33 -8.99 2.21 13.25
C ILE A 33 -10.00 1.90 12.15
N ILE A 34 -9.92 0.71 11.54
CA ILE A 34 -10.88 0.28 10.52
C ILE A 34 -12.28 0.13 11.12
N ALA A 35 -12.40 -0.47 12.29
CA ALA A 35 -13.68 -0.64 12.98
C ALA A 35 -14.31 0.72 13.33
N ASP A 36 -13.51 1.66 13.86
CA ASP A 36 -13.96 3.03 14.13
C ASP A 36 -14.45 3.71 12.84
N PHE A 37 -13.64 3.68 11.77
CA PHE A 37 -13.97 4.25 10.47
C PHE A 37 -15.31 3.74 9.94
N LYS A 38 -15.51 2.42 9.97
CA LYS A 38 -16.75 1.78 9.53
C LYS A 38 -17.93 2.10 10.45
N SER A 39 -17.71 2.21 11.76
CA SER A 39 -18.78 2.49 12.72
C SER A 39 -19.45 3.86 12.51
N ARG A 40 -18.71 4.81 11.91
CA ARG A 40 -19.18 6.15 11.55
C ARG A 40 -19.90 6.21 10.21
N GLY A 41 -19.96 5.10 9.48
CA GLY A 41 -20.58 5.01 8.15
C GLY A 41 -22.10 5.13 8.19
N ILE A 42 -22.64 6.10 7.48
CA ILE A 42 -24.08 6.29 7.26
C ILE A 42 -24.43 5.78 5.86
N LEU A 43 -25.39 4.87 5.76
CA LEU A 43 -25.79 4.28 4.48
C LEU A 43 -26.36 5.35 3.54
N ASN A 44 -25.75 5.47 2.35
CA ASN A 44 -26.30 6.24 1.23
C ASN A 44 -27.23 5.30 0.43
N GLU A 45 -28.53 5.40 0.71
CA GLU A 45 -29.56 4.56 0.07
C GLU A 45 -29.71 4.84 -1.43
N GLU A 46 -29.44 6.06 -1.88
CA GLU A 46 -29.59 6.47 -3.29
C GLU A 46 -28.52 5.82 -4.19
N MET A 47 -27.29 5.70 -3.69
CA MET A 47 -26.19 5.03 -4.40
C MET A 47 -26.20 3.51 -4.23
N SER A 48 -26.88 3.01 -3.20
CA SER A 48 -26.87 1.60 -2.82
C SER A 48 -27.87 0.74 -3.61
N ASN A 49 -27.55 -0.55 -3.76
CA ASN A 49 -28.43 -1.57 -4.32
C ASN A 49 -28.24 -2.91 -3.59
N ASP A 50 -28.86 -3.98 -4.09
CA ASP A 50 -28.82 -5.31 -3.44
C ASP A 50 -27.44 -5.97 -3.42
N LYS A 51 -26.53 -5.57 -4.32
CA LYS A 51 -25.18 -6.16 -4.46
C LYS A 51 -24.08 -5.26 -3.91
N ARG A 52 -24.33 -3.96 -3.77
CA ARG A 52 -23.34 -2.98 -3.35
C ARG A 52 -23.96 -1.91 -2.46
N LYS A 53 -23.36 -1.69 -1.29
CA LYS A 53 -23.76 -0.71 -0.29
C LYS A 53 -22.69 0.36 -0.15
N TYR A 54 -23.12 1.61 -0.13
CA TYR A 54 -22.28 2.80 -0.04
C TYR A 54 -22.52 3.51 1.30
N TYR A 55 -21.45 3.82 2.03
CA TYR A 55 -21.51 4.43 3.35
C TYR A 55 -20.67 5.70 3.37
N GLU A 56 -21.30 6.81 3.72
CA GLU A 56 -20.63 8.09 3.92
C GLU A 56 -20.06 8.14 5.33
N VAL A 57 -18.78 8.49 5.43
CA VAL A 57 -18.09 8.69 6.70
C VAL A 57 -17.70 10.15 6.77
N THR A 58 -18.27 10.91 7.70
CA THR A 58 -17.91 12.32 7.86
C THR A 58 -16.47 12.46 8.34
N SER A 59 -15.69 13.30 7.67
CA SER A 59 -14.32 13.61 8.06
C SER A 59 -14.27 14.51 9.30
N ASP A 60 -13.34 14.22 10.20
CA ASP A 60 -13.05 15.07 11.37
C ASP A 60 -12.18 16.29 11.00
N VAL A 61 -11.63 16.29 9.78
CA VAL A 61 -10.82 17.38 9.22
C VAL A 61 -11.42 17.86 7.91
N GLU A 62 -11.19 19.13 7.58
CA GLU A 62 -11.55 19.66 6.27
C GLU A 62 -10.71 18.99 5.18
N LEU A 63 -11.37 18.42 4.19
CA LEU A 63 -10.75 17.80 3.03
C LEU A 63 -10.56 18.87 1.95
N ASP A 64 -9.34 18.93 1.41
CA ASP A 64 -9.00 19.84 0.31
C ASP A 64 -9.60 19.42 -1.04
N SER A 65 -10.12 18.20 -1.13
CA SER A 65 -10.72 17.59 -2.32
C SER A 65 -11.51 16.34 -1.92
N ASP A 66 -12.38 15.85 -2.81
CA ASP A 66 -13.09 14.59 -2.58
C ASP A 66 -12.14 13.40 -2.47
N THR A 67 -12.57 12.36 -1.75
CA THR A 67 -11.81 11.11 -1.54
C THR A 67 -12.12 10.03 -2.57
N TYR A 68 -12.93 10.36 -3.55
CA TYR A 68 -13.38 9.49 -4.62
C TYR A 68 -13.46 10.29 -5.92
N ILE A 69 -13.62 9.60 -7.04
CA ILE A 69 -13.86 10.20 -8.34
C ILE A 69 -15.17 9.65 -8.90
N ILE A 70 -16.07 10.54 -9.32
CA ILE A 70 -17.26 10.16 -10.12
C ILE A 70 -16.97 10.52 -11.58
N ASN A 71 -17.03 9.53 -12.47
CA ASN A 71 -16.86 9.73 -13.91
C ASN A 71 -17.81 8.82 -14.68
N ASN A 72 -18.66 9.41 -15.55
CA ASN A 72 -19.70 8.71 -16.32
C ASN A 72 -20.59 7.83 -15.41
N ASP A 73 -21.09 8.41 -14.32
CA ASP A 73 -21.92 7.73 -13.30
C ASP A 73 -21.25 6.53 -12.61
N LYS A 74 -19.93 6.37 -12.76
CA LYS A 74 -19.15 5.35 -12.07
C LYS A 74 -18.38 5.96 -10.91
N PHE A 75 -18.41 5.26 -9.78
CA PHE A 75 -17.70 5.60 -8.56
C PHE A 75 -16.35 4.88 -8.50
N TYR A 76 -15.26 5.64 -8.37
CA TYR A 76 -13.90 5.12 -8.22
C TYR A 76 -13.35 5.53 -6.85
N LEU A 77 -12.70 4.58 -6.14
CA LEU A 77 -12.11 4.86 -4.83
C LEU A 77 -10.79 5.60 -4.97
N GLY A 78 -10.58 6.56 -4.08
CA GLY A 78 -9.39 7.38 -4.04
C GLY A 78 -9.39 8.51 -5.05
N ASN A 79 -8.52 9.47 -4.79
CA ASN A 79 -8.15 10.55 -5.70
C ASN A 79 -6.62 10.56 -5.87
N ILE A 80 -6.11 11.42 -6.75
CA ILE A 80 -4.70 11.49 -7.09
C ILE A 80 -3.81 11.60 -5.84
N GLY A 81 -2.81 10.72 -5.77
CA GLY A 81 -1.86 10.56 -4.67
C GLY A 81 -2.37 9.72 -3.49
N ASP A 82 -3.66 9.41 -3.41
CA ASP A 82 -4.12 8.45 -2.40
C ASP A 82 -3.47 7.08 -2.63
N ILE A 83 -3.18 6.37 -1.55
CA ILE A 83 -2.48 5.08 -1.58
C ILE A 83 -3.51 3.98 -1.31
N VAL A 84 -3.72 3.09 -2.27
CA VAL A 84 -4.54 1.88 -2.09
C VAL A 84 -3.66 0.77 -1.56
N VAL A 85 -4.07 0.16 -0.45
CA VAL A 85 -3.34 -0.94 0.20
C VAL A 85 -4.24 -2.13 0.48
N THR A 86 -3.60 -3.29 0.58
CA THR A 86 -4.23 -4.50 1.12
C THR A 86 -3.29 -5.18 2.12
N ARG A 87 -3.88 -5.68 3.21
CA ARG A 87 -3.17 -6.49 4.22
C ARG A 87 -3.14 -7.99 3.86
N GLU A 88 -3.76 -8.37 2.75
CA GLU A 88 -3.90 -9.75 2.32
C GLU A 88 -2.75 -10.16 1.39
N SER A 89 -1.99 -11.18 1.80
CA SER A 89 -0.80 -11.70 1.10
C SER A 89 -1.11 -12.11 -0.34
N PRO A 90 -0.15 -11.96 -1.28
CA PRO A 90 -0.28 -12.43 -2.67
C PRO A 90 -0.21 -13.95 -2.83
N PHE A 91 0.02 -14.71 -1.75
CA PHE A 91 0.13 -16.17 -1.78
C PHE A 91 -0.99 -16.87 -0.98
N PRO A 92 -2.28 -16.65 -1.31
CA PRO A 92 -3.39 -17.21 -0.53
C PRO A 92 -3.41 -18.74 -0.50
N GLU A 93 -2.90 -19.38 -1.56
CA GLU A 93 -2.91 -20.83 -1.73
C GLU A 93 -1.91 -21.58 -0.83
N ILE A 94 -1.02 -20.87 -0.14
CA ILE A 94 -0.06 -21.47 0.81
C ILE A 94 -0.38 -20.95 2.22
N PRO A 95 -1.23 -21.64 3.00
CA PRO A 95 -1.83 -21.07 4.22
C PRO A 95 -0.84 -20.49 5.23
N ILE A 96 0.30 -21.17 5.45
CA ILE A 96 1.32 -20.73 6.40
C ILE A 96 2.01 -19.45 5.90
N ILE A 97 2.36 -19.39 4.61
CA ILE A 97 2.98 -18.21 3.99
C ILE A 97 1.97 -17.07 3.93
N HIS A 98 0.73 -17.36 3.56
CA HIS A 98 -0.37 -16.40 3.53
C HIS A 98 -0.51 -15.70 4.88
N GLN A 99 -0.67 -16.48 5.96
CA GLN A 99 -0.83 -15.95 7.31
C GLN A 99 0.39 -15.17 7.77
N PHE A 100 1.60 -15.70 7.55
CA PHE A 100 2.84 -15.04 7.96
C PHE A 100 3.00 -13.68 7.27
N ILE A 101 2.86 -13.62 5.95
CA ILE A 101 3.03 -12.38 5.18
C ILE A 101 1.94 -11.37 5.53
N SER A 102 0.67 -11.79 5.58
CA SER A 102 -0.44 -10.92 5.96
C SER A 102 -0.28 -10.34 7.36
N TYR A 103 0.27 -11.11 8.29
CA TYR A 103 0.40 -10.70 9.68
C TYR A 103 1.57 -9.72 9.89
N TYR A 104 2.73 -10.00 9.30
CA TYR A 104 3.96 -9.23 9.56
C TYR A 104 4.19 -8.05 8.62
N PHE A 105 3.74 -8.15 7.36
CA PHE A 105 4.08 -7.17 6.32
C PHE A 105 2.85 -6.57 5.64
N GLY A 106 1.81 -7.38 5.45
CA GLY A 106 0.66 -7.06 4.61
C GLY A 106 0.83 -7.61 3.19
N GLY A 107 0.06 -7.07 2.24
CA GLY A 107 -0.03 -7.59 0.88
C GLY A 107 0.64 -6.71 -0.16
N HIS A 108 0.02 -5.57 -0.48
CA HIS A 108 0.47 -4.71 -1.57
C HIS A 108 0.02 -3.26 -1.37
N ALA A 109 0.67 -2.33 -2.07
CA ALA A 109 0.39 -0.91 -2.06
C ALA A 109 0.62 -0.30 -3.45
N ALA A 110 -0.29 0.58 -3.86
CA ALA A 110 -0.26 1.30 -5.12
C ALA A 110 -0.76 2.75 -4.93
N MET A 111 -0.30 3.69 -5.74
CA MET A 111 -0.74 5.09 -5.68
C MET A 111 -1.73 5.36 -6.81
N VAL A 112 -2.84 6.04 -6.50
CA VAL A 112 -3.80 6.51 -7.49
C VAL A 112 -3.19 7.67 -8.28
N THR A 113 -3.18 7.57 -9.61
CA THR A 113 -2.59 8.60 -10.49
C THR A 113 -3.62 9.30 -11.36
N GLY A 114 -4.85 8.82 -11.39
CA GLY A 114 -5.93 9.33 -12.23
C GLY A 114 -7.24 8.58 -12.01
N THR A 115 -8.22 8.82 -12.89
CA THR A 115 -9.51 8.10 -12.81
C THR A 115 -9.28 6.63 -13.15
N ASN A 116 -9.46 5.75 -12.17
CA ASN A 116 -9.24 4.31 -12.33
C ASN A 116 -7.81 3.94 -12.73
N GLU A 117 -6.82 4.77 -12.39
CA GLU A 117 -5.42 4.50 -12.71
C GLU A 117 -4.58 4.41 -11.45
N VAL A 118 -3.66 3.44 -11.42
CA VAL A 118 -2.70 3.27 -10.33
C VAL A 118 -1.29 3.09 -10.88
N ILE A 119 -0.31 3.52 -10.10
CA ILE A 119 1.11 3.23 -10.32
C ILE A 119 1.65 2.49 -9.09
N GLU A 120 2.44 1.45 -9.33
CA GLU A 120 2.96 0.55 -8.30
C GLU A 120 4.29 -0.05 -8.72
N ILE A 121 5.00 -0.68 -7.80
CA ILE A 121 6.15 -1.51 -8.13
C ILE A 121 5.83 -2.97 -7.84
N ALA A 122 5.99 -3.82 -8.85
CA ALA A 122 5.58 -5.21 -8.80
C ALA A 122 6.79 -6.15 -8.88
N GLY A 123 6.86 -7.11 -7.95
CA GLY A 123 7.94 -8.10 -7.87
C GLY A 123 7.62 -9.39 -8.61
N PHE A 124 7.17 -9.29 -9.86
CA PHE A 124 6.86 -10.46 -10.70
C PHE A 124 7.82 -10.49 -11.90
N PRO A 125 8.96 -11.21 -11.79
CA PRO A 125 9.91 -11.34 -12.88
C PRO A 125 9.29 -12.07 -14.08
N ASP A 126 9.73 -11.68 -15.28
CA ASP A 126 9.32 -12.34 -16.52
C ASP A 126 9.91 -13.74 -16.66
N ILE A 127 9.36 -14.51 -17.61
CA ILE A 127 9.84 -15.86 -17.92
C ILE A 127 11.32 -15.79 -18.32
N GLY A 128 12.18 -16.42 -17.51
CA GLY A 128 13.63 -16.48 -17.75
C GLY A 128 14.44 -15.57 -16.81
N GLU A 129 13.81 -14.59 -16.19
CA GLU A 129 14.43 -13.79 -15.15
C GLU A 129 14.49 -14.55 -13.82
N LYS A 130 15.54 -14.30 -13.03
CA LYS A 130 15.76 -14.98 -11.75
C LYS A 130 15.88 -13.96 -10.63
N ILE A 131 15.23 -14.21 -9.50
CA ILE A 131 15.24 -13.32 -8.32
C ILE A 131 16.68 -12.98 -7.88
N HIS A 132 17.63 -13.91 -7.94
CA HIS A 132 19.01 -13.61 -7.54
C HIS A 132 19.69 -12.58 -8.45
N ASN A 133 19.27 -12.42 -9.70
CA ASN A 133 19.78 -11.37 -10.58
C ASN A 133 19.39 -10.00 -10.01
N TYR A 134 18.13 -9.82 -9.61
CA TYR A 134 17.67 -8.59 -8.95
C TYR A 134 18.43 -8.31 -7.65
N ILE A 135 18.67 -9.34 -6.84
CA ILE A 135 19.38 -9.21 -5.56
C ILE A 135 20.82 -8.74 -5.78
N LEU A 136 21.54 -9.38 -6.72
CA LEU A 136 22.96 -9.11 -6.95
C LEU A 136 23.23 -7.94 -7.89
N HIS A 137 22.21 -7.48 -8.63
CA HIS A 137 22.37 -6.38 -9.57
C HIS A 137 22.67 -5.08 -8.84
N LYS A 138 23.67 -4.35 -9.34
CA LYS A 138 23.98 -2.99 -8.91
C LYS A 138 23.36 -2.04 -9.92
N VAL A 139 22.32 -1.33 -9.50
CA VAL A 139 21.65 -0.32 -10.32
C VAL A 139 22.60 0.85 -10.52
N GLU A 140 22.83 1.19 -11.79
CA GLU A 140 23.61 2.34 -12.23
C GLU A 140 22.84 3.02 -13.36
N TYR A 141 23.01 4.34 -13.47
CA TYR A 141 22.37 5.16 -14.50
C TYR A 141 23.45 5.81 -15.37
N ASP A 142 23.19 5.92 -16.66
CA ASP A 142 24.02 6.71 -17.58
C ASP A 142 23.80 8.23 -17.41
N GLU A 143 24.46 9.04 -18.24
CA GLU A 143 24.33 10.52 -18.19
C GLU A 143 22.91 10.99 -18.56
N GLU A 144 22.19 10.19 -19.34
CA GLU A 144 20.81 10.42 -19.76
C GLU A 144 19.78 9.90 -18.74
N GLY A 145 20.21 9.17 -17.70
CA GLY A 145 19.37 8.63 -16.64
C GLY A 145 18.74 7.27 -16.93
N ASN A 146 19.19 6.56 -17.97
CA ASN A 146 18.73 5.21 -18.29
C ASN A 146 19.41 4.18 -17.39
N SER A 147 18.65 3.19 -16.94
CA SER A 147 19.17 2.08 -16.14
C SER A 147 20.09 1.15 -16.94
N ASN A 148 21.10 0.60 -16.28
CA ASN A 148 21.98 -0.45 -16.82
C ASN A 148 21.33 -1.86 -16.89
N HIS A 149 20.00 -1.94 -16.91
CA HIS A 149 19.24 -3.19 -16.98
C HIS A 149 17.85 -2.97 -17.62
N ASP A 150 17.18 -4.08 -17.93
CA ASP A 150 15.86 -4.17 -18.56
C ASP A 150 14.87 -5.06 -17.79
N PHE A 151 15.17 -5.37 -16.51
CA PHE A 151 14.31 -6.18 -15.64
C PHE A 151 12.84 -5.75 -15.60
N THR A 152 11.92 -6.73 -15.62
CA THR A 152 10.46 -6.45 -15.65
C THR A 152 9.81 -6.27 -14.29
N GLY A 153 10.46 -6.75 -13.22
CA GLY A 153 10.09 -6.48 -11.83
C GLY A 153 10.42 -5.03 -11.48
N ALA A 154 9.61 -4.11 -11.98
CA ALA A 154 9.83 -2.67 -11.96
C ALA A 154 8.51 -1.92 -11.71
N ILE A 155 8.52 -0.60 -11.88
CA ILE A 155 7.31 0.22 -11.73
C ILE A 155 6.38 0.01 -12.91
N VAL A 156 5.12 -0.31 -12.62
CA VAL A 156 4.06 -0.51 -13.60
C VAL A 156 2.96 0.53 -13.35
N GLN A 157 2.50 1.16 -14.43
CA GLN A 157 1.29 1.98 -14.42
C GLN A 157 0.15 1.20 -15.08
N THR A 158 -0.97 1.07 -14.37
CA THR A 158 -2.14 0.36 -14.83
C THR A 158 -3.30 1.33 -15.02
N VAL A 159 -3.83 1.41 -16.24
CA VAL A 159 -4.97 2.29 -16.62
C VAL A 159 -6.35 1.72 -16.23
N SER A 160 -6.34 0.58 -15.54
CA SER A 160 -7.53 -0.03 -14.95
C SER A 160 -7.18 -0.51 -13.55
N ASN A 161 -7.55 0.27 -12.53
CA ASN A 161 -7.31 -0.03 -11.12
C ASN A 161 -7.88 -1.41 -10.78
N TYR A 162 -7.00 -2.41 -10.80
CA TYR A 162 -7.38 -3.81 -10.73
C TYR A 162 -7.72 -4.22 -9.29
N PHE A 163 -7.33 -3.42 -8.30
CA PHE A 163 -7.70 -3.65 -6.91
C PHE A 163 -9.23 -3.72 -6.76
N LEU A 164 -9.95 -2.87 -7.49
CA LEU A 164 -11.42 -2.78 -7.46
C LEU A 164 -12.11 -3.52 -8.59
N ASN A 165 -11.34 -4.17 -9.45
CA ASN A 165 -11.88 -4.89 -10.60
C ASN A 165 -12.43 -6.25 -10.15
N THR A 166 -13.61 -6.60 -10.66
CA THR A 166 -14.27 -7.89 -10.40
C THR A 166 -14.01 -8.95 -11.48
N ASN A 167 -13.02 -8.70 -12.35
CA ASN A 167 -12.60 -9.61 -13.41
C ASN A 167 -11.38 -10.45 -13.04
N HIS A 168 -10.94 -10.42 -11.77
CA HIS A 168 -9.93 -11.35 -11.30
C HIS A 168 -10.58 -12.71 -11.05
N GLN A 169 -9.83 -13.79 -11.22
CA GLN A 169 -10.32 -15.13 -10.89
C GLN A 169 -9.28 -15.82 -10.01
N SER A 170 -9.60 -15.94 -8.73
CA SER A 170 -8.81 -16.63 -7.71
C SER A 170 -9.70 -17.63 -7.01
N ASP A 171 -9.20 -18.83 -6.76
CA ASP A 171 -9.93 -19.85 -5.99
C ASP A 171 -10.22 -19.35 -4.57
N TYR A 172 -9.31 -18.57 -3.99
CA TYR A 172 -9.44 -18.02 -2.64
C TYR A 172 -10.23 -16.70 -2.57
N TYR A 173 -9.94 -15.74 -3.45
CA TYR A 173 -10.59 -14.41 -3.43
C TYR A 173 -11.84 -14.30 -4.33
N GLY A 174 -12.15 -15.35 -5.09
CA GLY A 174 -13.25 -15.37 -6.04
C GLY A 174 -13.00 -14.40 -7.18
N LYS A 175 -13.98 -13.53 -7.47
CA LYS A 175 -13.92 -12.59 -8.57
C LYS A 175 -13.07 -11.32 -8.31
N TYR A 176 -12.55 -11.17 -7.10
CA TYR A 176 -11.89 -9.95 -6.64
C TYR A 176 -10.37 -10.13 -6.60
N TYR A 177 -9.62 -9.04 -6.78
CA TYR A 177 -8.19 -9.06 -6.47
C TYR A 177 -7.98 -9.40 -5.00
N ARG A 178 -8.64 -8.67 -4.10
CA ARG A 178 -8.69 -8.92 -2.65
C ARG A 178 -10.07 -8.60 -2.10
N LYS A 179 -10.45 -9.24 -1.00
CA LYS A 179 -11.77 -9.04 -0.37
C LYS A 179 -11.79 -7.86 0.59
N LYS A 180 -10.61 -7.33 0.95
CA LYS A 180 -10.47 -6.15 1.82
C LYS A 180 -9.41 -5.21 1.27
N LEU A 181 -9.78 -3.95 1.09
CA LEU A 181 -8.93 -2.89 0.57
C LEU A 181 -9.11 -1.62 1.40
N ILE A 182 -8.02 -0.90 1.58
CA ILE A 182 -8.00 0.36 2.33
C ILE A 182 -7.37 1.39 1.41
N THR A 183 -8.05 2.51 1.19
CA THR A 183 -7.45 3.67 0.54
C THR A 183 -7.06 4.66 1.61
N LEU A 184 -5.81 5.11 1.56
CA LEU A 184 -5.20 6.05 2.49
C LEU A 184 -5.01 7.39 1.80
N ARG A 185 -5.49 8.45 2.42
CA ARG A 185 -5.13 9.81 2.04
C ARG A 185 -3.97 10.29 2.89
N VAL A 186 -2.90 10.74 2.23
CA VAL A 186 -1.85 11.48 2.92
C VAL A 186 -2.37 12.89 3.21
N LYS A 187 -2.20 13.35 4.45
CA LYS A 187 -2.56 14.68 5.00
C LYS A 187 -1.64 15.78 4.46
N ALA A 188 -1.45 15.76 3.14
CA ALA A 188 -0.72 16.74 2.34
C ALA A 188 -1.71 17.60 1.55
N LYS A 189 -1.25 18.71 0.97
CA LYS A 189 -2.07 19.45 0.00
C LYS A 189 -2.18 18.67 -1.31
N GLU A 190 -3.22 18.92 -2.10
CA GLU A 190 -3.37 18.35 -3.44
C GLU A 190 -2.11 18.50 -4.32
N SER A 191 -1.50 19.69 -4.31
CA SER A 191 -0.26 19.95 -5.07
C SER A 191 0.95 19.15 -4.59
N GLU A 192 0.98 18.75 -3.32
CA GLU A 192 2.03 17.90 -2.75
C GLU A 192 1.75 16.41 -3.07
N ARG A 193 0.48 16.00 -3.08
CA ARG A 193 0.08 14.67 -3.58
C ARG A 193 0.44 14.48 -5.06
N LEU A 194 0.24 15.51 -5.89
CA LEU A 194 0.70 15.53 -7.28
C LEU A 194 2.23 15.40 -7.41
N GLN A 195 3.00 16.07 -6.53
CA GLN A 195 4.46 15.93 -6.53
C GLN A 195 4.92 14.50 -6.22
N ALA A 196 4.25 13.80 -5.29
CA ALA A 196 4.55 12.40 -5.00
C ALA A 196 4.30 11.50 -6.22
N VAL A 197 3.21 11.75 -6.97
CA VAL A 197 2.92 11.04 -8.22
C VAL A 197 3.98 11.32 -9.29
N GLU A 198 4.40 12.58 -9.46
CA GLU A 198 5.45 12.93 -10.42
C GLU A 198 6.81 12.31 -10.07
N HIS A 199 7.12 12.17 -8.77
CA HIS A 199 8.29 11.44 -8.33
C HIS A 199 8.22 9.95 -8.72
N LEU A 200 7.07 9.29 -8.55
CA LEU A 200 6.90 7.90 -9.01
C LEU A 200 7.09 7.76 -10.52
N LYS A 201 6.55 8.71 -11.31
CA LYS A 201 6.78 8.72 -12.77
C LYS A 201 8.24 8.95 -13.13
N GLU A 202 8.98 9.74 -12.36
CA GLU A 202 10.43 9.89 -12.54
C GLU A 202 11.17 8.56 -12.29
N LEU A 203 10.84 7.88 -11.19
CA LEU A 203 11.40 6.55 -10.90
C LEU A 203 11.03 5.52 -11.97
N GLN A 204 9.82 5.62 -12.53
CA GLN A 204 9.39 4.76 -13.64
C GLN A 204 10.22 5.01 -14.90
N ARG A 205 10.48 6.28 -15.25
CA ARG A 205 11.34 6.64 -16.40
C ARG A 205 12.77 6.14 -16.22
N LYS A 206 13.27 6.12 -14.98
CA LYS A 206 14.57 5.54 -14.62
C LYS A 206 14.57 4.01 -14.59
N ASN A 207 13.42 3.37 -14.76
CA ASN A 207 13.25 1.92 -14.68
C ASN A 207 13.81 1.33 -13.37
N VAL A 208 13.45 1.89 -12.21
CA VAL A 208 13.89 1.30 -10.92
C VAL A 208 13.34 -0.11 -10.71
N ILE A 209 14.08 -0.95 -9.97
CA ILE A 209 13.74 -2.36 -9.80
C ILE A 209 13.20 -2.73 -8.43
N TYR A 210 12.47 -3.83 -8.43
CA TYR A 210 11.91 -4.44 -7.24
C TYR A 210 13.01 -4.98 -6.32
N ASN A 211 12.84 -4.72 -5.03
CA ASN A 211 13.76 -5.08 -3.98
C ASN A 211 13.29 -6.33 -3.24
N TYR A 212 13.89 -7.48 -3.58
CA TYR A 212 13.64 -8.75 -2.88
C TYR A 212 14.37 -8.88 -1.52
N MET A 213 15.29 -7.96 -1.23
CA MET A 213 16.05 -7.91 0.03
C MET A 213 15.41 -6.96 1.06
N PHE A 214 14.34 -6.25 0.68
CA PHE A 214 13.61 -5.30 1.52
C PHE A 214 14.58 -4.32 2.21
N PHE A 215 14.49 -4.17 3.54
CA PHE A 215 15.32 -3.23 4.32
C PHE A 215 16.84 -3.44 4.20
N LEU A 216 17.30 -4.55 3.62
CA LEU A 216 18.72 -4.83 3.43
C LEU A 216 19.33 -4.16 2.18
N ASP A 217 18.52 -3.65 1.24
CA ASP A 217 19.00 -2.98 0.01
C ASP A 217 18.03 -1.88 -0.47
N THR A 218 17.93 -0.78 0.27
CA THR A 218 16.97 0.30 -0.01
C THR A 218 17.56 1.48 -0.79
N LYS A 219 18.79 1.38 -1.29
CA LYS A 219 19.45 2.54 -1.93
C LYS A 219 18.76 2.92 -3.25
N GLU A 220 18.81 2.01 -4.23
CA GLU A 220 18.28 2.21 -5.60
C GLU A 220 17.21 1.17 -5.97
N LYS A 221 16.79 0.34 -5.02
CA LYS A 221 15.76 -0.69 -5.20
C LYS A 221 14.62 -0.43 -4.24
N TYR A 222 13.42 -0.78 -4.68
CA TYR A 222 12.20 -0.41 -3.97
C TYR A 222 11.26 -1.61 -3.84
N TYR A 223 10.44 -1.63 -2.80
CA TYR A 223 9.30 -2.56 -2.71
C TYR A 223 8.01 -1.76 -2.51
N CYS A 224 6.86 -2.44 -2.63
CA CYS A 224 5.57 -1.77 -2.83
C CYS A 224 5.22 -0.70 -1.79
N THR A 225 5.50 -0.92 -0.51
CA THR A 225 5.22 0.04 0.57
C THR A 225 6.35 1.07 0.74
N ASP A 226 7.61 0.66 0.55
CA ASP A 226 8.78 1.56 0.59
C ASP A 226 8.69 2.66 -0.47
N ILE A 227 8.32 2.30 -1.70
CA ILE A 227 8.24 3.30 -2.77
C ILE A 227 7.15 4.35 -2.49
N MET A 228 6.05 3.97 -1.84
CA MET A 228 4.99 4.91 -1.45
C MET A 228 5.51 5.89 -0.40
N SER A 229 6.18 5.37 0.64
CA SER A 229 6.80 6.17 1.69
C SER A 229 7.86 7.13 1.13
N ARG A 230 8.79 6.61 0.32
CA ARG A 230 9.87 7.40 -0.27
C ARG A 230 9.38 8.46 -1.25
N SER A 231 8.29 8.20 -1.95
CA SER A 231 7.68 9.19 -2.86
C SER A 231 7.16 10.40 -2.11
N TYR A 232 6.54 10.21 -0.94
CA TYR A 232 6.14 11.32 -0.08
C TYR A 232 7.33 11.95 0.67
N GLN A 233 8.34 11.16 1.05
CA GLN A 233 9.57 11.69 1.65
C GLN A 233 10.41 12.52 0.68
N SER A 234 10.18 12.42 -0.64
CA SER A 234 10.83 13.27 -1.64
C SER A 234 10.46 14.75 -1.46
N ILE A 235 9.29 15.02 -0.88
CA ILE A 235 8.77 16.37 -0.64
C ILE A 235 9.47 16.96 0.58
N LYS A 236 10.20 18.05 0.39
CA LYS A 236 11.02 18.69 1.44
C LYS A 236 10.40 19.97 1.99
N ASP A 237 10.66 20.25 3.25
CA ASP A 237 10.38 21.53 3.90
C ASP A 237 11.48 22.57 3.59
N GLU A 238 11.31 23.78 4.12
CA GLU A 238 12.27 24.88 3.95
C GLU A 238 13.68 24.55 4.47
N ASN A 239 13.78 23.60 5.40
CA ASN A 239 15.03 23.10 5.98
C ASN A 239 15.59 21.86 5.27
N LYS A 240 15.04 21.51 4.09
CA LYS A 240 15.39 20.31 3.31
C LYS A 240 15.10 18.98 4.01
N LYS A 241 14.30 18.97 5.07
CA LYS A 241 13.83 17.74 5.73
C LYS A 241 12.57 17.23 5.04
N SER A 242 12.36 15.91 5.06
CA SER A 242 11.12 15.32 4.54
C SER A 242 9.92 15.86 5.32
N LYS A 243 8.91 16.37 4.61
CA LYS A 243 7.66 16.84 5.22
C LYS A 243 6.80 15.70 5.74
N TYR A 244 6.82 14.58 5.03
CA TYR A 244 5.99 13.41 5.31
C TYR A 244 6.87 12.19 5.54
N THR A 245 6.49 11.37 6.53
CA THR A 245 7.06 10.06 6.80
C THR A 245 5.93 9.07 6.99
N LEU A 246 5.83 8.11 6.07
CA LEU A 246 4.82 7.05 6.14
C LEU A 246 5.34 5.78 6.83
N ASN A 247 6.61 5.81 7.25
CA ASN A 247 7.26 4.77 8.04
C ASN A 247 7.71 5.36 9.38
N ASP A 248 6.86 5.28 10.39
CA ASP A 248 7.10 5.92 11.69
C ASP A 248 8.11 5.13 12.57
N ASP A 249 8.31 3.83 12.32
CA ASP A 249 9.18 2.97 13.13
C ASP A 249 10.65 2.91 12.63
N GLY A 250 10.88 3.28 11.36
CA GLY A 250 12.20 3.41 10.75
C GLY A 250 12.88 2.09 10.39
N PHE A 251 12.18 0.95 10.43
CA PHE A 251 12.77 -0.36 10.13
C PHE A 251 12.36 -0.91 8.76
N ILE A 252 11.16 -1.46 8.64
CA ILE A 252 10.59 -1.97 7.38
C ILE A 252 9.27 -1.26 7.20
N THR A 253 9.03 -0.64 6.06
CA THR A 253 7.72 -0.05 5.78
C THR A 253 6.73 -1.17 5.47
N SER A 254 5.91 -1.58 6.44
CA SER A 254 4.81 -2.51 6.23
C SER A 254 3.56 -1.77 5.73
N VAL A 255 2.52 -2.52 5.35
CA VAL A 255 1.19 -1.94 5.08
C VAL A 255 0.60 -1.32 6.35
N ASN A 256 0.86 -1.91 7.52
CA ASN A 256 0.38 -1.36 8.78
C ASN A 256 1.06 -0.01 9.07
N ASP A 257 2.34 0.17 8.76
CA ASP A 257 3.03 1.46 8.93
C ASP A 257 2.37 2.55 8.10
N LEU A 258 2.05 2.26 6.84
CA LEU A 258 1.32 3.21 5.99
C LEU A 258 -0.03 3.58 6.59
N ILE A 259 -0.75 2.65 7.22
CA ILE A 259 -2.07 2.92 7.82
C ILE A 259 -1.95 3.67 9.15
N LEU A 260 -0.94 3.33 9.95
CA LEU A 260 -0.72 3.85 11.30
C LEU A 260 0.02 5.20 11.30
N SER A 261 0.62 5.59 10.17
CA SER A 261 1.33 6.85 10.04
C SER A 261 0.44 8.03 10.45
N LYS A 262 1.01 8.91 11.26
CA LYS A 262 0.36 10.18 11.64
C LYS A 262 0.00 11.05 10.42
N ASP A 263 0.73 10.87 9.31
CA ASP A 263 0.59 11.65 8.09
C ASP A 263 -0.48 11.07 7.14
N THR A 264 -1.12 9.95 7.51
CA THR A 264 -2.20 9.32 6.73
C THR A 264 -3.53 9.28 7.47
N MET A 265 -4.60 9.10 6.72
CA MET A 265 -5.93 8.73 7.22
C MET A 265 -6.61 7.78 6.24
N ILE A 266 -7.49 6.90 6.73
CA ILE A 266 -8.35 6.11 5.86
C ILE A 266 -9.30 7.05 5.13
N SER A 267 -9.24 7.07 3.80
CA SER A 267 -10.15 7.83 2.95
C SER A 267 -11.27 6.96 2.41
N ASN A 268 -10.98 5.69 2.12
CA ASN A 268 -11.97 4.72 1.72
C ASN A 268 -11.68 3.34 2.31
N TYR A 269 -12.71 2.54 2.51
CA TYR A 269 -12.61 1.13 2.86
C TYR A 269 -13.55 0.30 2.01
N PHE A 270 -13.05 -0.77 1.42
CA PHE A 270 -13.84 -1.74 0.67
C PHE A 270 -13.74 -3.10 1.32
N GLU A 271 -14.89 -3.77 1.49
CA GLU A 271 -14.95 -5.17 1.86
C GLU A 271 -16.07 -5.93 1.13
N VAL A 272 -15.91 -7.25 1.04
CA VAL A 272 -16.95 -8.17 0.57
C VAL A 272 -17.41 -9.02 1.74
N ASP A 273 -18.71 -9.01 2.02
CA ASP A 273 -19.28 -9.81 3.10
C ASP A 273 -19.40 -11.31 2.73
N LYS A 274 -19.84 -12.12 3.69
CA LYS A 274 -20.04 -13.57 3.49
C LYS A 274 -21.11 -13.92 2.45
N ASN A 275 -22.01 -12.99 2.13
CA ASN A 275 -23.08 -13.16 1.14
C ASN A 275 -22.65 -12.65 -0.25
N GLY A 276 -21.43 -12.11 -0.38
CA GLY A 276 -20.94 -11.52 -1.62
C GLY A 276 -21.42 -10.08 -1.87
N ILE A 277 -21.96 -9.41 -0.85
CA ILE A 277 -22.34 -8.00 -0.90
C ILE A 277 -21.10 -7.15 -0.70
N GLU A 278 -20.92 -6.17 -1.59
CA GLU A 278 -19.81 -5.22 -1.53
C GLU A 278 -20.19 -4.04 -0.63
N HIS A 279 -19.33 -3.71 0.33
CA HIS A 279 -19.48 -2.56 1.21
C HIS A 279 -18.36 -1.57 0.95
N ILE A 280 -18.73 -0.35 0.59
CA ILE A 280 -17.81 0.76 0.29
C ILE A 280 -18.08 1.88 1.28
N TYR A 281 -17.09 2.19 2.10
CA TYR A 281 -17.09 3.32 3.02
C TYR A 281 -16.16 4.40 2.45
N TYR A 282 -16.60 5.65 2.40
CA TYR A 282 -15.81 6.75 1.82
C TYR A 282 -15.96 8.03 2.64
N LEU A 283 -14.86 8.76 2.78
CA LEU A 283 -14.79 10.01 3.52
C LEU A 283 -15.45 11.14 2.74
N VAL A 284 -16.34 11.88 3.40
CA VAL A 284 -16.96 13.10 2.89
C VAL A 284 -16.66 14.27 3.81
N ASN A 285 -16.67 15.49 3.26
CA ASN A 285 -16.58 16.70 4.08
C ASN A 285 -17.80 16.81 5.00
N LYS A 286 -17.61 17.48 6.13
CA LYS A 286 -18.72 17.82 7.02
C LYS A 286 -19.58 18.90 6.34
N ASN A 287 -20.84 18.58 6.09
CA ASN A 287 -21.85 19.53 5.62
C ASN A 287 -22.14 20.63 6.67
#